data_AF-A0A1H2H554-F1
#
_entry.id   AF-A0A1H2H554-F1
#
_cell.length_a   1.000
_cell.length_b   1.000
_cell.length_c   1.000
_cell.angle_alpha   90.00
_cell.angle_beta   90.00
_cell.angle_gamma   90.00
#
_symmetry.space_group_name_H-M   'P 1'
#
loop_
_entity.id
_entity.type
_entity.pdbx_description
1 polymer ?
#
loop_
_entity_poly.entity_id
_entity_poly.type
_entity_poly.pdbx_seq_one_letter_code
_entity_poly.pdbx_strand_id
1 'polypeptide(L)' 'MTAQETVNNVEKALDEIRPFLISDGGNIKLLSIENSIVKVQLEGACTGCSVNQMTLKNGVEATIKKYAPQISEVINVA' A
#
# COMPACT_ATOMS: atom_id res chain seq x y z
N MET A 1 20.71 2.37 -1.36
CA MET A 1 19.42 2.59 -0.68
C MET A 1 19.51 1.99 0.71
N THR A 2 19.56 2.83 1.73
CA THR A 2 19.45 2.42 3.14
C THR A 2 18.00 2.09 3.50
N ALA A 3 17.76 1.29 4.55
CA ALA A 3 16.41 0.89 4.97
C ALA A 3 15.43 2.08 5.12
N GLN A 4 15.95 3.22 5.58
CA GLN A 4 15.20 4.47 5.76
C GLN A 4 14.66 5.06 4.43
N GLU A 5 15.39 4.88 3.34
CA GLU A 5 15.06 5.44 2.02
C GLU A 5 13.87 4.71 1.41
N THR A 6 13.82 3.38 1.59
CA THR A 6 12.69 2.54 1.18
C THR A 6 11.41 2.95 1.90
N VAL A 7 11.47 3.17 3.22
CA VAL A 7 10.31 3.60 4.01
C VAL A 7 9.76 4.92 3.46
N ASN A 8 10.62 5.90 3.23
CA ASN A 8 10.20 7.21 2.70
C ASN A 8 9.59 7.09 1.29
N ASN A 9 10.16 6.25 0.42
CA ASN A 9 9.61 6.01 -0.92
C ASN A 9 8.24 5.31 -0.86
N VAL A 10 8.07 4.32 0.01
CA VAL A 10 6.80 3.64 0.22
C VAL A 10 5.77 4.60 0.82
N GLU A 11 6.15 5.43 1.80
CA GLU A 11 5.25 6.45 2.35
C GLU A 11 4.79 7.44 1.28
N LYS A 12 5.70 7.93 0.42
CA LYS A 12 5.32 8.80 -0.72
C LYS A 12 4.34 8.13 -1.67
N ALA A 13 4.58 6.85 -1.99
CA ALA A 13 3.66 6.08 -2.83
C ALA A 13 2.27 5.98 -2.19
N LEU A 14 2.20 5.70 -0.89
CA LEU A 14 0.95 5.61 -0.16
C LEU A 14 0.24 6.96 -0.06
N ASP A 15 0.98 8.05 0.14
CA ASP A 15 0.42 9.40 0.23
C ASP A 15 -0.27 9.84 -1.08
N GLU A 16 0.26 9.39 -2.23
CA GLU A 16 -0.37 9.60 -3.53
C GLU A 16 -1.71 8.87 -3.66
N ILE A 17 -1.85 7.69 -3.02
CA ILE A 17 -3.02 6.82 -3.16
C ILE A 17 -4.09 7.12 -2.10
N ARG A 18 -3.69 7.59 -0.91
CA ARG A 18 -4.59 7.99 0.18
C ARG A 18 -5.76 8.87 -0.26
N PRO A 19 -5.61 9.97 -1.01
CA PRO A 19 -6.73 10.82 -1.39
C PRO A 19 -7.76 10.09 -2.27
N PHE A 20 -7.31 9.16 -3.12
CA PHE A 20 -8.19 8.32 -3.92
C PHE A 20 -8.95 7.34 -3.04
N LEU A 21 -8.25 6.67 -2.12
CA LEU A 21 -8.87 5.75 -1.17
C LEU A 21 -9.90 6.44 -0.27
N ILE A 22 -9.57 7.63 0.25
CA ILE A 22 -10.46 8.42 1.10
C ILE A 22 -11.71 8.84 0.33
N SER A 23 -11.57 9.20 -0.95
CA SER A 23 -12.71 9.52 -1.82
C SER A 23 -13.64 8.31 -2.03
N ASP A 24 -13.07 7.11 -2.11
CA ASP A 24 -13.80 5.83 -2.15
C ASP A 24 -14.32 5.36 -0.78
N GLY A 25 -14.13 6.15 0.29
CA GLY A 25 -14.53 5.80 1.66
C GLY A 25 -13.63 4.78 2.36
N GLY A 26 -12.41 4.61 1.86
CA GLY A 26 -11.35 3.77 2.40
C GLY A 26 -10.15 4.56 2.94
N ASN A 27 -9.15 3.85 3.43
CA ASN A 27 -7.83 4.39 3.77
C ASN A 27 -6.77 3.29 3.70
N ILE A 28 -5.49 3.69 3.73
CA ILE A 28 -4.35 2.77 3.80
C ILE A 28 -3.32 3.26 4.80
N LYS A 29 -2.81 2.32 5.58
CA LYS A 29 -1.77 2.56 6.58
C LYS A 29 -0.58 1.64 6.35
N LEU A 30 0.63 2.20 6.36
CA LEU A 30 1.86 1.43 6.41
C LEU A 30 2.02 0.84 7.82
N LEU A 31 2.18 -0.47 7.93
CA LEU A 31 2.47 -1.12 9.20
C LEU A 31 3.98 -1.30 9.39
N SER A 32 4.62 -1.99 8.46
CA SER A 32 6.05 -2.34 8.54
C SER A 32 6.58 -2.80 7.18
N ILE A 33 7.90 -2.77 7.02
CA ILE A 33 8.60 -3.27 5.83
C ILE A 33 9.64 -4.28 6.29
N GLU A 34 9.54 -5.54 5.85
CA GLU A 34 10.42 -6.63 6.24
C GLU A 34 10.85 -7.45 5.02
N ASN A 35 12.15 -7.67 4.81
CA ASN A 35 12.66 -8.52 3.72
C ASN A 35 12.04 -8.20 2.34
N SER A 36 11.95 -6.92 1.96
CA SER A 36 11.31 -6.48 0.71
C SER A 36 9.80 -6.77 0.63
N ILE A 37 9.14 -7.05 1.76
CA ILE A 37 7.70 -7.21 1.88
C ILE A 37 7.15 -6.00 2.63
N VAL A 38 6.18 -5.30 2.04
CA VAL A 38 5.49 -4.19 2.69
C VAL A 38 4.19 -4.71 3.28
N LYS A 39 4.04 -4.56 4.60
CA LYS A 39 2.78 -4.82 5.31
C LYS A 39 2.00 -3.52 5.39
N VAL A 40 0.80 -3.52 4.82
CA VAL A 40 -0.14 -2.42 4.88
C VAL A 40 -1.44 -2.89 5.52
N GLN A 41 -2.18 -1.98 6.11
CA GLN A 41 -3.53 -2.20 6.59
C GLN A 41 -4.47 -1.34 5.76
N LEU A 42 -5.40 -1.99 5.06
CA LEU A 42 -6.48 -1.31 4.35
C LEU A 42 -7.64 -1.09 5.33
N GLU A 43 -8.13 0.14 5.40
CA GLU A 43 -9.24 0.53 6.28
C GLU A 43 -10.43 1.04 5.45
N GLY A 44 -11.64 0.99 6.02
CA GLY A 44 -12.86 1.62 5.48
C GLY A 44 -13.74 0.73 4.59
N ALA A 45 -14.57 1.36 3.75
CA ALA A 45 -15.68 0.73 3.04
C ALA A 45 -15.28 -0.39 2.06
N CYS A 46 -14.03 -0.36 1.56
CA CYS A 46 -13.49 -1.39 0.68
C CYS A 46 -13.25 -2.75 1.36
N THR A 47 -13.33 -2.85 2.69
CA THR A 47 -13.16 -4.14 3.39
C THR A 47 -14.37 -5.08 3.19
N GLY A 48 -15.54 -4.55 2.79
CA GLY A 48 -16.77 -5.32 2.58
C GLY A 48 -17.12 -5.66 1.11
N CYS A 49 -16.47 -5.03 0.13
CA CYS A 49 -16.71 -5.28 -1.29
C CYS A 49 -15.73 -6.33 -1.83
N SER A 50 -16.12 -7.60 -1.76
CA SER A 50 -15.34 -8.77 -2.22
C SER A 50 -14.84 -8.69 -3.67
N VAL A 51 -15.40 -7.79 -4.47
CA VAL A 51 -15.11 -7.65 -5.90
C VAL A 51 -13.91 -6.73 -6.18
N ASN A 52 -13.55 -5.83 -5.25
CA ASN A 52 -12.56 -4.76 -5.51
C ASN A 52 -11.25 -4.87 -4.72
N GLN A 53 -11.13 -5.76 -3.72
CA GLN A 53 -9.89 -5.86 -2.93
C GLN A 53 -8.67 -6.27 -3.75
N MET A 54 -8.84 -7.19 -4.70
CA MET A 54 -7.73 -7.68 -5.52
C MET A 54 -7.19 -6.57 -6.45
N THR A 55 -8.09 -5.81 -7.08
CA THR A 55 -7.74 -4.70 -7.98
C THR A 55 -7.08 -3.56 -7.23
N LEU A 56 -7.63 -3.21 -6.06
CA LEU A 56 -7.09 -2.16 -5.20
C LEU A 56 -5.69 -2.54 -4.69
N LYS A 57 -5.51 -3.78 -4.20
CA LYS A 57 -4.21 -4.31 -3.79
C LYS A 57 -3.19 -4.24 -4.92
N ASN A 58 -3.56 -4.66 -6.12
CA ASN A 58 -2.68 -4.61 -7.28
C ASN A 58 -2.30 -3.17 -7.66
N GLY A 59 -3.24 -2.22 -7.60
CA GLY A 59 -2.97 -0.80 -7.84
C GLY A 59 -2.00 -0.23 -6.81
N VAL A 60 -2.22 -0.51 -5.52
CA VAL A 60 -1.33 -0.10 -4.43
C VAL A 60 0.06 -0.70 -4.60
N GLU A 61 0.14 -2.00 -4.89
CA GLU A 61 1.43 -2.69 -5.10
C GLU A 61 2.19 -2.11 -6.31
N ALA A 62 1.50 -1.83 -7.41
CA ALA A 62 2.11 -1.23 -8.61
C ALA A 62 2.69 0.16 -8.31
N THR A 63 1.96 1.01 -7.59
CA THR A 63 2.45 2.33 -7.19
C THR A 63 3.63 2.21 -6.23
N ILE A 64 3.56 1.32 -5.23
CA ILE A 64 4.69 1.08 -4.32
C ILE A 64 5.94 0.64 -5.09
N LYS A 65 5.81 -0.32 -6.01
CA LYS A 65 6.93 -0.81 -6.84
C LYS A 65 7.52 0.27 -7.75
N LYS A 66 6.71 1.25 -8.17
CA LYS A 66 7.19 2.41 -8.96
C LYS A 66 8.17 3.29 -8.16
N TYR A 67 7.91 3.48 -6.87
CA TYR A 67 8.77 4.27 -5.97
C TYR A 67 9.88 3.44 -5.30
N ALA A 68 9.61 2.16 -5.05
CA ALA A 68 10.47 1.22 -4.36
C ALA A 68 10.50 -0.12 -5.13
N PRO A 69 11.22 -0.20 -6.26
CA PRO A 69 11.28 -1.42 -7.08
C PRO A 69 11.92 -2.62 -6.38
N GLN A 70 12.63 -2.39 -5.27
CA GLN A 70 13.16 -3.43 -4.39
C GLN A 70 12.09 -4.21 -3.61
N ILE A 71 10.84 -3.73 -3.57
CA ILE A 71 9.72 -4.42 -2.92
C ILE A 71 9.25 -5.56 -3.82
N SER A 72 9.30 -6.79 -3.30
CA SER A 72 8.80 -7.97 -4.01
C SER A 72 7.29 -8.12 -3.86
N GLU A 73 6.77 -7.89 -2.65
CA GLU A 73 5.39 -8.24 -2.31
C GLU A 73 4.76 -7.22 -1.35
N VAL A 74 3.45 -7.01 -1.50
CA VAL A 74 2.65 -6.21 -0.57
C VAL A 74 1.58 -7.10 0.07
N ILE A 75 1.54 -7.11 1.39
CA ILE A 75 0.59 -7.89 2.18
C ILE A 75 -0.37 -6.94 2.87
N ASN A 76 -1.67 -7.17 2.68
CA ASN A 76 -2.72 -6.56 3.48
C ASN A 76 -2.87 -7.35 4.78
N VAL A 77 -2.70 -6.68 5.92
CA VAL A 77 -2.98 -7.20 7.25
C VAL A 77 -4.31 -6.58 7.69
N ALA A 78 -5.37 -7.39 7.73
CA ALA A 78 -6.72 -7.01 8.16
C ALA A 78 -6.90 -7.20 9.67
#